data_AF-A0A3D2C604-F1
#
_entry.id   AF-A0A3D2C604-F1
#
_cell.length_a   1.000
_cell.length_b   1.000
_cell.length_c   1.000
_cell.angle_alpha   90.00
_cell.angle_beta   90.00
_cell.angle_gamma   90.00
#
_symmetry.space_group_name_H-M   'P 1'
#
loop_
_entity.id
_entity.type
_entity.pdbx_description
1 polymer ?
#
loop_
_entity_poly.entity_id
_entity_poly.type
_entity_poly.pdbx_seq_one_letter_code
_entity_poly.pdbx_strand_id
1 'polypeptide(L)'
;MPQTISRRVLRGLIGRVMRRGVPRSDAEDIVLHAYEKSAKAHDPTRGSIEALMSRMVDRDTVEWWRQNRAWSKVSERLSAESAVVALHRVDDAARRRAYDHQSAVLERLTPAERKVFAAWALQRHLPQGELTASRAAATLGLSVTEFNNAKKRLGRRVRVVLDELGLTPRD
;
A
#
# COMPACT_ATOMS: atom_id res chain seq x y z
N MET A 1 -25.75 20.87 -26.29
CA MET A 1 -26.35 19.86 -25.39
C MET A 1 -25.22 18.97 -24.85
N PRO A 2 -25.11 18.72 -23.54
CA PRO A 2 -24.11 17.80 -23.02
C PRO A 2 -24.37 16.40 -23.59
N GLN A 3 -23.40 15.85 -24.32
CA GLN A 3 -23.51 14.48 -24.85
C GLN A 3 -23.61 13.52 -23.66
N THR A 4 -24.81 12.98 -23.45
CA THR A 4 -25.07 12.08 -22.33
C THR A 4 -24.66 10.68 -22.72
N ILE A 5 -23.70 10.10 -22.01
CA ILE A 5 -23.25 8.72 -22.25
C ILE A 5 -24.38 7.76 -21.88
N SER A 6 -24.69 6.82 -22.76
CA SER A 6 -25.80 5.90 -22.53
C SER A 6 -25.54 4.97 -21.34
N ARG A 7 -26.60 4.65 -20.58
CA ARG A 7 -26.54 3.64 -19.50
C ARG A 7 -26.03 2.28 -19.98
N ARG A 8 -26.29 1.93 -21.24
CA ARG A 8 -25.81 0.70 -21.87
C ARG A 8 -24.27 0.70 -21.99
N VAL A 9 -23.69 1.81 -22.41
CA VAL A 9 -22.23 1.97 -22.50
C VAL A 9 -21.58 1.90 -21.13
N LEU A 10 -22.14 2.60 -20.13
CA LEU A 10 -21.64 2.54 -18.74
C LEU A 10 -21.63 1.11 -18.19
N ARG A 11 -22.76 0.38 -18.31
CA ARG A 11 -22.82 -1.04 -17.90
C ARG A 11 -21.83 -1.91 -18.66
N GLY A 12 -21.66 -1.66 -19.96
CA GLY A 12 -20.69 -2.38 -20.79
C GLY A 12 -19.25 -2.17 -20.33
N LEU A 13 -18.90 -0.93 -19.95
CA LEU A 13 -17.58 -0.59 -19.41
C LEU A 13 -17.35 -1.22 -18.03
N ILE A 14 -18.32 -1.12 -17.11
CA ILE A 14 -18.23 -1.79 -15.79
C ILE A 14 -18.02 -3.28 -15.97
N GLY A 15 -18.85 -3.95 -16.79
CA GLY A 15 -18.71 -5.38 -17.06
C GLY A 15 -17.36 -5.74 -17.70
N ARG A 16 -16.79 -4.86 -18.54
CA ARG A 16 -15.44 -5.06 -19.11
C ARG A 16 -14.36 -4.98 -18.03
N VAL A 17 -14.43 -4.01 -17.13
CA VAL A 17 -13.48 -3.85 -16.01
C VAL A 17 -13.57 -5.04 -15.05
N MET A 18 -14.79 -5.49 -14.74
CA MET A 18 -15.00 -6.68 -13.91
C MET A 18 -14.45 -7.96 -14.54
N ARG A 19 -14.60 -8.16 -15.86
CA ARG A 19 -14.00 -9.30 -16.58
C ARG A 19 -12.47 -9.33 -16.51
N ARG A 20 -11.85 -8.20 -16.17
CA ARG A 20 -10.41 -8.09 -15.90
C ARG A 20 -10.06 -8.36 -14.44
N GLY A 21 -10.99 -8.89 -13.64
CA GLY A 21 -10.74 -9.30 -12.25
C GLY A 21 -10.79 -8.15 -11.24
N VAL A 22 -11.29 -6.99 -11.64
CA VAL A 22 -11.54 -5.87 -10.71
C VAL A 22 -12.86 -6.13 -9.96
N PRO A 23 -12.90 -6.00 -8.63
CA PRO A 23 -14.14 -6.10 -7.87
C PRO A 23 -15.19 -5.09 -8.35
N ARG A 24 -16.47 -5.42 -8.15
CA ARG A 24 -17.58 -4.61 -8.67
C ARG A 24 -17.53 -3.16 -8.19
N SER A 25 -17.28 -2.92 -6.90
CA SER A 25 -17.22 -1.56 -6.32
C SER A 25 -16.13 -0.73 -7.00
N ASP A 26 -14.90 -1.26 -7.07
CA ASP A 26 -13.78 -0.60 -7.73
C ASP A 26 -14.03 -0.37 -9.23
N ALA A 27 -14.70 -1.32 -9.91
CA ALA A 27 -15.05 -1.19 -11.30
C ALA A 27 -16.06 -0.06 -11.55
N GLU A 28 -17.03 0.12 -10.65
CA GLU A 28 -17.98 1.24 -10.68
C GLU A 28 -17.25 2.57 -10.45
N ASP A 29 -16.34 2.64 -9.48
CA ASP A 29 -15.55 3.84 -9.17
C ASP A 29 -14.63 4.26 -10.34
N ILE A 30 -13.93 3.31 -10.96
CA ILE A 30 -13.08 3.55 -12.13
C ILE A 30 -13.91 4.16 -13.28
N VAL A 31 -15.08 3.59 -13.55
CA VAL A 31 -15.94 4.03 -14.64
C VAL A 31 -16.56 5.39 -14.33
N LEU A 32 -16.98 5.65 -13.08
CA LEU A 32 -17.52 6.95 -12.67
C LEU A 32 -16.47 8.05 -12.77
N HIS A 33 -15.25 7.79 -12.30
CA HIS A 33 -14.13 8.72 -12.39
C HIS A 33 -13.77 9.03 -13.86
N ALA A 34 -13.76 8.01 -14.73
CA ALA A 34 -13.56 8.21 -16.17
C ALA A 34 -14.70 9.02 -16.81
N TYR A 35 -15.95 8.80 -16.38
CA TYR A 35 -17.11 9.58 -16.83
C TYR A 35 -16.93 11.07 -16.50
N GLU A 36 -16.67 11.40 -15.24
CA GLU A 36 -16.49 12.79 -14.78
C GLU A 36 -15.33 13.50 -15.48
N LYS A 37 -14.19 12.80 -15.67
CA LYS A 37 -13.04 13.35 -16.38
C LYS A 37 -13.32 13.54 -17.87
N SER A 38 -13.98 12.59 -18.51
CA SER A 38 -14.33 12.69 -19.92
C SER A 38 -15.29 13.85 -20.18
N ALA A 39 -16.29 14.06 -19.32
CA ALA A 39 -17.23 15.18 -19.44
C ALA A 39 -16.54 16.55 -19.39
N LYS A 40 -15.46 16.68 -18.61
CA LYS A 40 -14.67 17.92 -18.49
C LYS A 40 -13.64 18.11 -19.61
N ALA A 41 -13.09 17.02 -20.14
CA ALA A 41 -11.96 17.04 -21.08
C ALA A 41 -12.34 16.74 -22.54
N HIS A 42 -13.62 16.48 -22.82
CA HIS A 42 -14.05 16.08 -24.15
C HIS A 42 -14.00 17.24 -25.15
N ASP A 43 -13.21 17.05 -26.19
CA ASP A 43 -13.19 17.87 -27.39
C ASP A 43 -13.90 17.13 -28.54
N PRO A 44 -15.06 17.62 -29.01
CA PRO A 44 -15.82 16.98 -30.09
C PRO A 44 -15.05 16.85 -31.41
N THR A 45 -14.02 17.69 -31.64
CA THR A 45 -13.22 17.65 -32.87
C THR A 45 -12.24 16.48 -32.89
N ARG A 46 -11.94 15.87 -31.73
CA ARG A 46 -10.92 14.81 -31.56
C ARG A 46 -11.51 13.40 -31.47
N GLY A 47 -12.81 13.24 -31.66
CA GLY A 47 -13.51 11.94 -31.65
C GLY A 47 -14.74 11.94 -30.74
N SER A 48 -15.29 10.77 -30.44
CA SER A 48 -16.48 10.66 -29.56
C SER A 48 -16.11 10.64 -28.07
N ILE A 49 -17.02 11.14 -27.23
CA ILE A 49 -16.87 11.10 -25.78
C ILE A 49 -16.77 9.65 -25.26
N GLU A 50 -17.47 8.72 -25.89
CA GLU A 50 -17.43 7.29 -25.54
C GLU A 50 -16.04 6.68 -25.80
N ALA A 51 -15.38 7.05 -26.91
CA ALA A 51 -14.03 6.61 -27.22
C ALA A 51 -12.99 7.22 -26.26
N LEU A 52 -13.19 8.48 -25.83
CA LEU A 52 -12.37 9.09 -24.79
C LEU A 52 -12.54 8.37 -23.45
N MET A 53 -13.79 8.11 -23.05
CA MET A 53 -14.12 7.43 -21.82
C MET A 53 -13.56 6.00 -21.80
N SER A 54 -13.69 5.23 -22.89
CA SER A 54 -13.11 3.89 -22.98
C SER A 54 -11.60 3.90 -22.74
N ARG A 55 -10.87 4.86 -23.33
CA ARG A 55 -9.42 5.03 -23.13
C ARG A 55 -9.08 5.35 -21.67
N MET A 56 -9.84 6.24 -21.04
CA MET A 56 -9.65 6.58 -19.62
C MET A 56 -9.91 5.37 -18.73
N VAL A 57 -10.97 4.61 -18.97
CA VAL A 57 -11.27 3.37 -18.23
C VAL A 57 -10.14 2.36 -18.36
N ASP A 58 -9.60 2.15 -19.57
CA ASP A 58 -8.48 1.23 -19.78
C ASP A 58 -7.23 1.66 -19.00
N ARG A 59 -6.87 2.95 -19.07
CA ARG A 59 -5.74 3.51 -18.32
C ARG A 59 -5.94 3.37 -16.81
N ASP A 60 -7.10 3.77 -16.31
CA ASP A 60 -7.40 3.78 -14.88
C ASP A 60 -7.51 2.36 -14.31
N THR A 61 -7.97 1.39 -15.11
CA THR A 61 -7.93 -0.05 -14.75
C THR A 61 -6.50 -0.56 -14.61
N VAL A 62 -5.60 -0.19 -15.52
CA VAL A 62 -4.18 -0.56 -15.42
C VAL A 62 -3.55 0.07 -14.20
N GLU A 63 -3.90 1.31 -13.88
CA GLU A 63 -3.41 2.01 -12.69
C GLU A 63 -3.94 1.35 -11.40
N TRP A 64 -5.22 0.97 -11.37
CA TRP A 64 -5.79 0.16 -10.28
C TRP A 64 -5.00 -1.13 -10.06
N TRP A 65 -4.65 -1.85 -11.13
CA TRP A 65 -3.81 -3.04 -11.03
C TRP A 65 -2.40 -2.75 -10.52
N ARG A 66 -1.78 -1.62 -10.88
CA ARG A 66 -0.45 -1.25 -10.35
C ARG A 66 -0.52 -1.02 -8.85
N GLN A 67 -1.53 -0.29 -8.40
CA GLN A 67 -1.75 0.02 -6.99
C GLN A 67 -2.11 -1.24 -6.19
N ASN A 68 -2.97 -2.10 -6.74
CA ASN A 68 -3.36 -3.35 -6.09
C ASN A 68 -2.28 -4.43 -6.16
N ARG A 69 -1.44 -4.48 -7.20
CA ARG A 69 -0.30 -5.40 -7.25
C ARG A 69 0.81 -4.97 -6.29
N ALA A 70 1.01 -3.66 -6.11
CA ALA A 70 1.83 -3.15 -5.02
C ALA A 70 1.23 -3.57 -3.67
N TRP A 71 -0.09 -3.51 -3.52
CA TRP A 71 -0.77 -3.94 -2.30
C TRP A 71 -0.75 -5.44 -2.07
N SER A 72 -0.91 -6.29 -3.09
CA SER A 72 -0.77 -7.74 -2.96
C SER A 72 0.66 -8.10 -2.56
N LYS A 73 1.69 -7.45 -3.13
CA LYS A 73 3.07 -7.64 -2.69
C LYS A 73 3.31 -7.16 -1.25
N VAL A 74 2.69 -6.06 -0.83
CA VAL A 74 2.79 -5.53 0.54
C VAL A 74 2.01 -6.40 1.52
N SER A 75 0.81 -6.85 1.17
CA SER A 75 -0.07 -7.72 1.96
C SER A 75 0.49 -9.13 2.08
N GLU A 76 1.08 -9.68 1.02
CA GLU A 76 1.76 -10.98 1.00
C GLU A 76 3.05 -10.93 1.84
N ARG A 77 3.75 -9.78 1.84
CA ARG A 77 4.85 -9.48 2.78
C ARG A 77 4.40 -9.26 4.23
N LEU A 78 3.14 -8.89 4.44
CA LEU A 78 2.54 -8.65 5.77
C LEU A 78 1.86 -9.89 6.36
N SER A 79 1.32 -10.80 5.53
CA SER A 79 0.63 -12.01 5.97
C SER A 79 1.55 -13.22 6.09
N ALA A 80 2.69 -13.21 5.40
CA ALA A 80 3.75 -14.16 5.71
C ALA A 80 4.38 -13.74 7.04
N GLU A 81 4.58 -14.68 7.94
CA GLU A 81 5.38 -14.60 9.18
C GLU A 81 6.87 -14.22 8.92
N SER A 82 7.19 -13.55 7.82
CA SER A 82 8.54 -13.37 7.26
C SER A 82 8.83 -11.96 6.76
N ALA A 83 8.22 -10.92 7.35
CA ALA A 83 8.75 -9.55 7.26
C ALA A 83 10.16 -9.40 7.89
N VAL A 84 10.69 -10.48 8.51
CA VAL A 84 12.06 -10.57 9.03
C VAL A 84 13.08 -10.96 7.96
N VAL A 85 12.68 -11.58 6.82
CA VAL A 85 13.66 -12.31 5.96
C VAL A 85 13.86 -11.71 4.54
N ALA A 86 12.98 -10.85 4.02
CA ALA A 86 12.95 -10.57 2.59
C ALA A 86 13.75 -9.33 2.08
N LEU A 87 14.96 -9.06 2.59
CA LEU A 87 15.79 -7.96 2.05
C LEU A 87 17.29 -8.24 1.80
N HIS A 88 17.83 -9.43 2.04
CA HIS A 88 19.29 -9.60 1.97
C HIS A 88 19.74 -10.73 1.04
N ARG A 89 20.22 -10.36 -0.16
CA ARG A 89 21.26 -11.14 -0.85
C ARG A 89 22.49 -11.16 0.07
N VAL A 90 22.88 -12.38 0.43
CA VAL A 90 23.87 -12.75 1.44
C VAL A 90 25.26 -12.50 0.87
N ASP A 91 26.10 -11.72 1.55
CA ASP A 91 27.57 -11.76 1.35
C ASP A 91 28.43 -11.13 2.47
N ASP A 92 27.88 -10.45 3.50
CA ASP A 92 28.71 -9.80 4.53
C ASP A 92 28.43 -10.28 5.97
N ALA A 93 29.50 -10.67 6.68
CA ALA A 93 29.44 -11.03 8.11
C ALA A 93 28.86 -9.91 9.01
N ALA A 94 29.03 -8.65 8.61
CA ALA A 94 28.42 -7.50 9.29
C ALA A 94 26.89 -7.49 9.17
N ARG A 95 26.34 -7.93 8.03
CA ARG A 95 24.89 -8.05 7.83
C ARG A 95 24.30 -9.23 8.56
N ARG A 96 25.03 -10.34 8.68
CA ARG A 96 24.59 -11.48 9.50
C ARG A 96 24.47 -11.07 10.97
N ARG A 97 25.47 -10.36 11.51
CA ARG A 97 25.37 -9.74 12.85
C ARG A 97 24.18 -8.79 12.97
N ALA A 98 23.94 -7.94 11.98
CA ALA A 98 22.78 -7.03 11.99
C ALA A 98 21.44 -7.79 11.98
N TYR A 99 21.34 -8.88 11.21
CA TYR A 99 20.17 -9.75 11.18
C TYR A 99 19.95 -10.47 12.51
N ASP A 100 21.02 -11.02 13.11
CA ASP A 100 20.96 -11.71 14.40
C ASP A 100 20.54 -10.73 15.51
N HIS A 101 21.10 -9.51 15.50
CA HIS A 101 20.71 -8.43 16.41
C HIS A 101 19.26 -8.00 16.22
N GLN A 102 18.80 -7.85 14.97
CA GLN A 102 17.41 -7.51 14.68
C GLN A 102 16.46 -8.62 15.15
N SER A 103 16.80 -9.88 14.93
CA SER A 103 16.01 -11.03 15.35
C SER A 103 15.89 -11.08 16.87
N ALA A 104 17.00 -10.92 17.59
CA ALA A 104 17.02 -10.86 19.06
C ALA A 104 16.15 -9.72 19.62
N VAL A 105 16.18 -8.55 18.98
CA VAL A 105 15.30 -7.42 19.37
C VAL A 105 13.83 -7.78 19.15
N LEU A 106 13.48 -8.35 18.00
CA LEU A 106 12.10 -8.69 17.65
C LEU A 106 11.51 -9.76 18.57
N GLU A 107 12.31 -10.74 19.00
CA GLU A 107 11.88 -11.80 19.93
C GLU A 107 11.49 -11.24 21.31
N ARG A 108 12.09 -10.11 21.73
CA ARG A 108 11.79 -9.43 23.00
C ARG A 108 10.60 -8.48 22.93
N LEU A 109 10.01 -8.30 21.74
CA LEU A 109 8.81 -7.48 21.52
C LEU A 109 7.54 -8.34 21.60
N THR A 110 6.52 -7.79 22.23
CA THR A 110 5.19 -8.39 22.25
C THR A 110 4.62 -8.52 20.82
N PRO A 111 3.65 -9.43 20.56
CA PRO A 111 3.04 -9.55 19.24
C PRO A 111 2.45 -8.24 18.70
N ALA A 112 1.86 -7.42 19.59
CA ALA A 112 1.33 -6.10 19.21
C ALA A 112 2.44 -5.13 18.79
N GLU A 113 3.55 -5.10 19.54
CA GLU A 113 4.71 -4.26 19.21
C GLU A 113 5.39 -4.69 17.91
N ARG A 114 5.48 -6.00 17.64
CA ARG A 114 6.00 -6.52 16.37
C ARG A 114 5.18 -6.07 15.16
N LYS A 115 3.85 -6.06 15.29
CA LYS A 115 2.96 -5.54 14.23
C LYS A 115 3.18 -4.05 13.97
N VAL A 116 3.31 -3.25 15.03
CA VAL A 116 3.61 -1.81 14.93
C VAL A 116 4.99 -1.58 14.30
N PHE A 117 5.99 -2.38 14.69
CA PHE A 117 7.34 -2.33 14.12
C PHE A 117 7.32 -2.63 12.62
N ALA A 118 6.64 -3.70 12.20
CA ALA A 118 6.53 -4.07 10.78
C ALA A 118 5.85 -2.95 9.96
N ALA A 119 4.72 -2.42 10.45
CA ALA A 119 4.02 -1.31 9.78
C ALA A 119 4.89 -0.05 9.67
N TRP A 120 5.66 0.26 10.72
CA TRP A 120 6.58 1.41 10.70
C TRP A 120 7.81 1.18 9.80
N ALA A 121 8.37 -0.03 9.78
CA ALA A 121 9.49 -0.38 8.91
C ALA A 121 9.06 -0.28 7.43
N LEU A 122 7.89 -0.81 7.09
CA LEU A 122 7.32 -0.67 5.74
C LEU A 122 7.08 0.80 5.37
N GLN A 123 6.56 1.61 6.30
CA GLN A 123 6.40 3.05 6.07
C GLN A 123 7.74 3.73 5.72
N ARG A 124 8.84 3.31 6.34
CA ARG A 124 10.16 3.93 6.20
C ARG A 124 10.97 3.39 5.01
N HIS A 125 10.78 2.13 4.64
CA HIS A 125 11.55 1.46 3.59
C HIS A 125 10.83 1.38 2.23
N LEU A 126 9.53 1.67 2.18
CA LEU A 126 8.85 1.90 0.90
C LEU A 126 9.22 3.29 0.35
N PRO A 127 9.27 3.46 -0.99
CA PRO A 127 9.47 4.76 -1.61
C PRO A 127 8.53 5.83 -1.02
N GLN A 128 9.05 7.05 -0.82
CA GLN A 128 8.32 8.17 -0.23
C GLN A 128 6.98 8.39 -0.95
N GLY A 129 5.87 7.99 -0.30
CA GLY A 129 4.51 8.18 -0.81
C GLY A 129 3.65 6.90 -0.89
N GLU A 130 4.23 5.70 -0.85
CA GLU A 130 3.45 4.47 -1.04
C GLU A 130 2.63 4.06 0.20
N LEU A 131 3.15 4.33 1.41
CA LEU A 131 2.45 4.03 2.66
C LEU A 131 2.43 5.25 3.59
N THR A 132 1.26 5.89 3.71
CA THR A 132 1.05 7.00 4.65
C THR A 132 0.84 6.47 6.07
N ALA A 133 1.06 7.32 7.09
CA ALA A 133 0.76 6.97 8.48
C ALA A 133 -0.71 6.56 8.70
N SER A 134 -1.62 7.18 7.94
CA SER A 134 -3.04 6.84 7.96
C SER A 134 -3.31 5.42 7.45
N ARG A 135 -2.69 5.02 6.33
CA ARG A 135 -2.81 3.67 5.80
C ARG A 135 -2.16 2.62 6.72
N ALA A 136 -1.00 2.92 7.28
CA ALA A 136 -0.35 2.03 8.24
C ALA A 136 -1.19 1.84 9.52
N ALA A 137 -1.82 2.90 10.03
CA ALA A 137 -2.72 2.82 11.17
C ALA A 137 -3.95 1.95 10.85
N ALA A 138 -4.56 2.14 9.67
CA ALA A 138 -5.70 1.36 9.22
C ALA A 138 -5.41 -0.15 9.13
N THR A 139 -4.22 -0.56 8.66
CA THR A 139 -3.84 -1.99 8.60
C THR A 139 -3.77 -2.66 9.98
N LEU A 140 -3.62 -1.87 11.04
CA LEU A 140 -3.57 -2.35 12.42
C LEU A 140 -4.90 -2.17 13.15
N GLY A 141 -5.94 -1.64 12.49
CA GLY A 141 -7.20 -1.29 13.13
C GLY A 141 -7.07 -0.14 14.14
N LEU A 142 -6.08 0.74 13.96
CA LEU A 142 -5.80 1.86 14.85
C LEU A 142 -6.13 3.20 14.18
N SER A 143 -6.45 4.22 14.99
CA SER A 143 -6.40 5.61 14.55
C SER A 143 -4.96 6.08 14.31
N VAL A 144 -4.80 7.16 13.53
CA VAL A 144 -3.47 7.74 13.25
C VAL A 144 -2.76 8.18 14.53
N THR A 145 -3.52 8.75 15.47
CA THR A 145 -3.00 9.19 16.77
C THR A 145 -2.52 8.00 17.60
N GLU A 146 -3.29 6.92 17.66
CA GLU A 146 -2.91 5.69 18.37
C GLU A 146 -1.69 5.04 17.76
N PHE A 147 -1.61 4.99 16.42
CA PHE A 147 -0.44 4.47 15.71
C PHE A 147 0.82 5.29 16.02
N ASN A 148 0.73 6.62 16.00
CA ASN A 148 1.85 7.49 16.35
C ASN A 148 2.28 7.32 17.83
N ASN A 149 1.32 7.16 18.74
CA ASN A 149 1.62 6.87 20.15
C ASN A 149 2.26 5.49 20.33
N ALA A 150 1.78 4.48 19.58
CA ALA A 150 2.37 3.15 19.56
C ALA A 150 3.82 3.18 19.06
N LYS A 151 4.12 3.94 18.00
CA LYS A 151 5.50 4.17 17.53
C LYS A 151 6.39 4.79 18.59
N LYS A 152 5.89 5.79 19.33
CA LYS A 152 6.65 6.42 20.43
C LYS A 152 6.94 5.43 21.56
N ARG A 153 5.97 4.59 21.94
CA ARG A 153 6.17 3.53 22.95
C ARG A 153 7.15 2.46 22.47
N LEU A 154 6.98 2.00 21.23
CA LEU A 154 7.89 1.05 20.57
C LEU A 154 9.32 1.58 20.57
N GLY A 155 9.53 2.86 20.24
CA GLY A 155 10.87 3.47 20.27
C GLY A 155 11.53 3.42 21.65
N ARG A 156 10.76 3.64 22.73
CA ARG A 156 11.27 3.49 24.11
C ARG A 156 11.55 2.03 24.44
N ARG A 157 10.66 1.11 24.07
CA ARG A 157 10.84 -0.32 24.33
C ARG A 157 12.06 -0.89 23.59
N VAL A 158 12.22 -0.55 22.31
CA VAL A 158 13.38 -0.97 21.51
C VAL A 158 14.68 -0.46 22.14
N ARG A 159 14.72 0.77 22.66
CA ARG A 159 15.90 1.26 23.39
C ARG A 159 16.23 0.40 24.61
N VAL A 160 15.23 0.12 25.45
CA VAL A 160 15.40 -0.76 26.62
C VAL A 160 15.89 -2.15 26.21
N VAL A 161 15.32 -2.74 25.15
CA VAL A 161 15.75 -4.06 24.65
C VAL A 161 17.17 -4.02 24.09
N LEU A 162 17.57 -2.95 23.39
CA LEU A 162 18.93 -2.78 22.90
C LEU A 162 19.93 -2.67 24.07
N ASP A 163 19.56 -1.95 25.13
CA ASP A 163 20.36 -1.84 26.36
C ASP A 163 20.47 -3.20 27.08
N GLU A 164 19.36 -3.93 27.22
CA GLU A 164 19.33 -5.30 27.79
C GLU A 164 20.23 -6.27 27.01
N LEU A 165 20.33 -6.11 25.69
CA LEU A 165 21.15 -6.95 24.81
C LEU A 165 22.61 -6.46 24.69
N GLY A 166 22.96 -5.32 25.29
CA GLY A 166 24.29 -4.72 25.16
C GLY A 166 24.61 -4.26 23.73
N LEU A 167 23.58 -3.98 22.93
CA LEU A 167 23.67 -3.60 21.51
C LEU A 167 23.61 -2.08 21.29
N THR A 168 23.47 -1.29 22.36
CA THR A 168 23.58 0.16 22.27
C THR A 168 25.03 0.54 21.92
N PRO A 169 25.27 1.41 20.93
CA PRO A 169 26.59 1.97 20.69
C PRO A 169 27.02 2.69 21.97
N ARG A 170 28.09 2.21 22.60
CA ARG A 170 28.78 2.99 23.63
C ARG A 170 29.64 4.00 22.88
N ASP A 171 29.43 5.27 23.16
CA ASP A 171 30.30 6.36 22.70
C ASP A 171 31.76 6.10 23.12
#